data_AF-A0A838KEQ1-F1
#
_entry.id   AF-A0A838KEQ1-F1
#
_cell.length_a   1.000
_cell.length_b   1.000
_cell.length_c   1.000
_cell.angle_alpha   90.00
_cell.angle_beta   90.00
_cell.angle_gamma   90.00
#
_symmetry.space_group_name_H-M   'P 1'
#
loop_
_entity.id
_entity.type
_entity.pdbx_description
1 polymer ?
#
loop_
_entity_poly.entity_id
_entity_poly.type
_entity_poly.pdbx_seq_one_letter_code
_entity_poly.pdbx_strand_id
1 'polypeptide(L)'
;MAEVVLFHHVQGLTDGIRAFAEELSTGRHTVHTPDLFDGNRPATIDDGVAHIRSIGDDVLRERADRAVADLSDAPVYAGFSWGAATAQRFAQ
;
A
#
# COMPACT_ATOMS: atom_id res chain seq x y z
N MET A 1 -11.84 9.48 14.15
CA MET A 1 -12.05 8.91 12.81
C MET A 1 -10.99 9.49 11.92
N ALA A 2 -10.19 8.64 11.27
CA ALA A 2 -9.15 9.06 10.35
C ALA A 2 -9.36 8.32 9.02
N GLU A 3 -8.96 8.96 7.92
CA GLU A 3 -8.76 8.29 6.65
C GLU A 3 -7.32 7.77 6.61
N VAL A 4 -7.15 6.49 6.29
CA VAL A 4 -5.87 5.78 6.34
C VAL A 4 -5.60 5.17 4.97
N VAL A 5 -4.37 5.31 4.47
CA VAL A 5 -3.89 4.58 3.30
C VAL A 5 -2.84 3.59 3.77
N LEU A 6 -3.11 2.30 3.60
CA LEU A 6 -2.23 1.21 4.00
C LEU A 6 -1.59 0.53 2.79
N PHE A 7 -0.30 0.79 2.58
CA PHE A 7 0.49 0.17 1.51
C PHE A 7 1.00 -1.22 1.90
N HIS A 8 0.86 -2.17 1.00
CA HIS A 8 1.27 -3.56 1.20
C HIS A 8 2.79 -3.75 1.11
N HIS A 9 3.27 -4.88 1.64
CA HIS A 9 4.68 -5.30 1.51
C HIS A 9 4.98 -5.91 0.13
N VAL A 10 6.22 -6.36 -0.07
CA VAL A 10 6.73 -6.86 -1.36
C VAL A 10 6.02 -8.11 -1.92
N GLN A 11 5.05 -8.72 -1.23
CA GLN A 11 4.28 -9.86 -1.77
C GLN A 11 2.88 -9.44 -2.23
N GLY A 12 2.67 -8.15 -2.50
CA GLY A 12 1.38 -7.64 -2.96
C GLY A 12 0.37 -7.46 -1.83
N LEU A 13 -0.86 -7.11 -2.21
CA LEU A 13 -1.98 -6.98 -1.28
C LEU A 13 -2.46 -8.38 -0.85
N THR A 14 -1.85 -8.92 0.20
CA THR A 14 -2.16 -10.24 0.76
C THR A 14 -3.40 -10.21 1.66
N ASP A 15 -3.92 -11.39 2.01
CA ASP A 15 -5.07 -11.50 2.92
C ASP A 15 -4.74 -11.03 4.34
N GLY A 16 -3.47 -11.16 4.77
CA GLY A 16 -3.00 -10.60 6.03
C GLY A 16 -3.04 -9.06 6.07
N ILE A 17 -2.68 -8.40 4.96
CA ILE A 17 -2.81 -6.93 4.85
C ILE A 17 -4.27 -6.52 4.87
N ARG A 18 -5.14 -7.23 4.14
CA ARG A 18 -6.59 -6.96 4.14
C ARG A 18 -7.19 -7.14 5.53
N ALA A 19 -6.85 -8.21 6.23
CA ALA A 19 -7.32 -8.47 7.59
C ALA A 19 -6.88 -7.37 8.57
N PHE A 20 -5.64 -6.89 8.47
CA PHE A 20 -5.16 -5.78 9.29
C PHE A 20 -5.90 -4.46 8.97
N ALA A 21 -6.15 -4.18 7.69
CA ALA A 21 -6.95 -3.02 7.29
C ALA A 21 -8.40 -3.10 7.80
N GLU A 22 -8.99 -4.28 7.82
CA GLU A 22 -10.30 -4.54 8.40
C GLU A 22 -10.30 -4.27 9.91
N GLU A 23 -9.29 -4.76 10.63
CA GLU A 23 -9.11 -4.48 12.07
C GLU A 23 -9.04 -2.97 12.35
N LEU A 24 -8.25 -2.22 11.59
CA LEU A 24 -8.21 -0.76 11.69
C LEU A 24 -9.58 -0.13 11.41
N SER A 25 -10.32 -0.64 10.44
CA SER A 25 -11.65 -0.14 10.08
C SER A 25 -12.66 -0.31 11.22
N THR A 26 -12.52 -1.34 12.07
CA THR A 26 -13.37 -1.53 13.27
C THR A 26 -13.29 -0.35 14.25
N GLY A 27 -12.18 0.40 14.25
CA GLY A 27 -11.99 1.64 14.99
C GLY A 27 -12.74 2.85 14.43
N ARG A 28 -13.63 2.66 13.45
CA ARG A 28 -14.33 3.72 12.69
C ARG A 28 -13.34 4.60 11.92
N HIS A 29 -12.33 3.98 11.32
CA HIS A 29 -11.45 4.60 10.34
C HIS A 29 -11.91 4.21 8.93
N THR A 30 -11.72 5.10 7.95
CA THR A 30 -11.81 4.73 6.53
C THR A 30 -10.45 4.24 6.11
N VAL A 31 -10.32 2.99 5.65
CA VAL A 31 -9.02 2.39 5.32
C VAL A 31 -8.97 2.00 3.85
N HIS A 32 -8.04 2.59 3.11
CA HIS A 32 -7.75 2.30 1.72
C HIS A 32 -6.56 1.36 1.63
N THR A 33 -6.65 0.34 0.77
CA THR A 33 -5.58 -0.64 0.54
C THR A 33 -5.24 -0.71 -0.94
N PRO A 34 -4.52 0.28 -1.50
CA PRO A 34 -4.20 0.26 -2.92
C PRO A 34 -3.31 -0.92 -3.27
N ASP A 35 -3.73 -1.68 -4.28
CA ASP A 35 -2.96 -2.80 -4.82
C ASP A 35 -2.00 -2.29 -5.90
N LEU A 36 -0.75 -2.05 -5.52
CA LEU A 36 0.26 -1.54 -6.45
C LEU A 36 0.73 -2.61 -7.45
N PHE A 37 0.38 -3.88 -7.21
CA PHE A 37 0.78 -5.03 -8.03
C PHE A 37 -0.35 -5.57 -8.91
N ASP A 38 -1.51 -4.90 -8.94
CA ASP A 38 -2.64 -5.26 -9.80
C ASP A 38 -3.09 -6.73 -9.61
N GLY A 39 -3.23 -7.14 -8.35
CA GLY A 39 -3.66 -8.48 -7.96
C GLY A 39 -2.54 -9.52 -7.88
N ASN A 40 -1.32 -9.21 -8.33
CA ASN A 40 -0.21 -10.15 -8.23
C ASN A 40 0.25 -10.31 -6.77
N ARG A 41 0.39 -11.57 -6.34
CA ARG A 41 0.87 -11.95 -5.00
C ARG A 41 2.06 -12.90 -5.14
N PRO A 42 3.29 -12.37 -5.28
CA PRO A 42 4.51 -13.17 -5.33
C PRO A 42 4.60 -14.10 -4.12
N ALA A 43 4.96 -15.36 -4.34
CA ALA A 43 4.94 -16.40 -3.30
C ALA A 43 6.07 -16.28 -2.28
N THR A 44 7.14 -15.56 -2.64
CA THR A 44 8.31 -15.35 -1.79
C THR A 44 8.72 -13.87 -1.80
N ILE A 45 9.56 -13.49 -0.83
CA ILE A 45 10.14 -12.15 -0.76
C ILE A 45 11.00 -11.86 -1.99
N ASP A 46 11.80 -12.84 -2.45
CA ASP A 46 12.68 -12.67 -3.61
C ASP A 46 11.88 -12.47 -4.90
N ASP A 47 10.80 -13.24 -5.09
CA ASP A 47 9.88 -13.05 -6.21
C ASP A 47 9.22 -11.66 -6.14
N GLY A 48 8.90 -11.21 -4.93
CA GLY A 48 8.37 -9.88 -4.66
C GLY A 48 9.30 -8.74 -5.09
N VAL A 49 10.57 -8.83 -4.69
CA VAL A 49 11.60 -7.88 -5.07
C VAL A 49 11.87 -7.93 -6.58
N ALA A 50 11.88 -9.11 -7.18
CA ALA A 50 12.00 -9.26 -8.62
C ALA A 50 10.80 -8.64 -9.35
N HIS A 51 9.60 -8.79 -8.81
CA HIS A 51 8.39 -8.22 -9.39
C HIS A 51 8.41 -6.68 -9.36
N ILE A 52 8.78 -6.08 -8.22
CA ILE A 52 8.99 -4.62 -8.10
C ILE A 52 9.95 -4.12 -9.19
N ARG A 53 11.09 -4.79 -9.34
CA ARG A 53 12.09 -4.45 -10.37
C ARG A 53 11.54 -4.58 -11.79
N SER A 54 10.69 -5.58 -12.04
CA SER A 54 10.06 -5.78 -13.36
C SER A 54 9.03 -4.70 -13.70
N ILE A 55 8.29 -4.18 -12.71
CA ILE A 55 7.33 -3.10 -12.91
C ILE A 55 8.06 -1.76 -13.09
N GLY A 56 9.11 -1.55 -12.29
CA GLY A 56 9.91 -0.33 -12.29
C GLY A 56 9.37 0.72 -11.30
N ASP A 57 10.30 1.46 -10.71
CA ASP A 57 10.01 2.40 -9.62
C ASP A 57 9.07 3.54 -10.04
N ASP A 58 9.25 4.09 -11.24
CA ASP A 58 8.43 5.22 -11.71
C ASP A 58 6.97 4.84 -11.91
N VAL A 59 6.73 3.64 -12.46
CA VAL A 59 5.38 3.10 -12.63
C VAL A 59 4.74 2.84 -11.28
N LEU A 60 5.50 2.31 -10.31
CA LEU A 60 4.99 2.07 -8.95
C LEU A 60 4.68 3.38 -8.21
N ARG A 61 5.50 4.42 -8.39
CA ARG A 61 5.23 5.77 -7.85
C ARG A 61 3.97 6.36 -8.47
N GLU A 62 3.81 6.29 -9.79
CA GLU A 62 2.62 6.80 -10.47
C GLU A 62 1.35 6.06 -10.02
N ARG A 63 1.41 4.73 -9.83
CA ARG A 63 0.30 3.96 -9.26
C ARG A 63 -0.06 4.42 -7.85
N ALA A 64 0.95 4.66 -7.00
CA ALA A 64 0.73 5.16 -5.66
C ALA A 64 0.17 6.59 -5.65
N ASP A 65 0.64 7.48 -6.53
CA ASP A 65 0.13 8.84 -6.67
C ASP A 65 -1.34 8.85 -7.09
N ARG A 66 -1.69 8.04 -8.09
CA ARG A 66 -3.10 7.88 -8.52
C ARG A 66 -3.98 7.31 -7.42
N ALA A 67 -3.47 6.41 -6.61
CA ALA A 67 -4.23 5.80 -5.52
C ALA A 67 -4.62 6.79 -4.41
N VAL A 68 -3.90 7.91 -4.27
CA VAL A 68 -4.14 8.89 -3.20
C VAL A 68 -4.71 10.22 -3.71
N ALA A 69 -4.82 10.40 -5.03
CA ALA A 69 -5.16 11.68 -5.65
C ALA A 69 -6.52 12.27 -5.23
N ASP A 70 -7.50 11.40 -4.93
CA ASP A 70 -8.88 11.81 -4.61
C ASP A 70 -9.20 11.70 -3.11
N LEU A 71 -8.19 11.57 -2.25
CA LEU A 71 -8.36 11.46 -0.80
C LEU A 71 -8.45 12.84 -0.13
N SER A 72 -8.82 12.87 1.15
CA SER A 72 -8.84 14.11 1.94
C SER A 72 -7.47 14.81 2.00
N ASP A 73 -7.43 16.06 2.44
CA ASP A 73 -6.19 16.86 2.47
C ASP A 73 -5.08 16.30 3.38
N ALA A 74 -5.41 15.43 4.34
CA ALA A 74 -4.44 14.91 5.33
C ALA A 74 -4.76 13.49 5.84
N PRO A 75 -4.69 12.46 4.98
CA PRO A 75 -4.85 11.08 5.42
C PRO A 75 -3.61 10.61 6.19
N VAL A 76 -3.80 9.57 7.01
CA VAL A 76 -2.71 8.89 7.69
C VAL A 76 -2.12 7.84 6.74
N TYR A 77 -0.85 7.97 6.41
CA TYR A 77 -0.13 7.00 5.59
C TYR A 77 0.52 5.93 6.46
N ALA A 78 0.30 4.67 6.12
CA ALA A 78 0.91 3.51 6.77
C ALA A 78 1.38 2.50 5.73
N GLY A 79 2.31 1.64 6.11
CA GLY A 79 2.70 0.53 5.25
C GLY A 79 3.61 -0.47 5.94
N PHE A 80 3.73 -1.65 5.34
CA PHE A 80 4.59 -2.72 5.84
C PHE A 80 5.81 -2.91 4.95
N SER A 81 7.00 -3.01 5.55
CA SER A 81 8.26 -3.25 4.82
C SER A 81 8.45 -2.21 3.69
N TRP A 82 8.56 -2.64 2.43
CA TRP A 82 8.63 -1.75 1.27
C TRP A 82 7.47 -0.74 1.21
N GLY A 83 6.25 -1.15 1.59
CA GLY A 83 5.10 -0.24 1.66
C GLY A 83 5.28 0.88 2.69
N ALA A 84 6.09 0.69 3.75
CA ALA A 84 6.40 1.75 4.70
C ALA A 84 7.25 2.86 4.07
N ALA A 85 8.19 2.50 3.18
CA ALA A 85 8.97 3.49 2.43
C ALA A 85 8.07 4.26 1.45
N THR A 86 7.10 3.59 0.82
CA THR A 86 6.08 4.24 -0.02
C THR A 86 5.21 5.20 0.80
N ALA A 87 4.76 4.79 1.99
CA ALA A 87 3.99 5.62 2.90
C ALA A 87 4.77 6.87 3.34
N GLN A 88 6.05 6.71 3.69
CA GLN A 88 6.91 7.81 4.12
C GLN A 88 7.00 8.92 3.07
N ARG A 89 6.99 8.59 1.76
CA ARG A 89 7.06 9.59 0.68
C ARG A 89 5.92 10.61 0.75
N PHE A 90 4.73 10.19 1.18
CA PHE A 90 3.56 11.07 1.27
C PHE A 90 3.44 11.80 2.62
N ALA A 91 4.22 11.39 3.61
CA ALA A 91 4.20 11.96 4.96
C ALA A 91 5.29 13.02 5.19
N GLN A 92 6.09 13.34 4.17
CA GLN A 92 7.15 14.37 4.19
C GLN A 92 6.72 15.58 3.37
#